data_AF-A8ZKY2-F1
#
_entry.id   AF-A8ZKY2-F1
#
_cell.length_a   1.000
_cell.length_b   1.000
_cell.length_c   1.000
_cell.angle_alpha   90.00
_cell.angle_beta   90.00
_cell.angle_gamma   90.00
#
_symmetry.space_group_name_H-M   'P 1'
#
loop_
_entity.id
_entity.type
_entity.pdbx_description
1 polymer ?
#
loop_
_entity_poly.entity_id
_entity_poly.type
_entity_poly.pdbx_seq_one_letter_code
_entity_poly.pdbx_strand_id
1 'polypeptide(L)'
;MFQESERMAVIAAFREYLHEVANLGANPIDVVPDLADKYNVQVSGMWKRPSRPQVMVELAKLEAMLEVKLLCWCAPLACHGDVIKSYLVWKHPEPQQLELS
;
A
#
# COMPACT_ATOMS: atom_id res chain seq x y z
N MET A 1 -18.15 6.09 2.64
CA MET A 1 -18.64 6.23 1.26
C MET A 1 -17.41 6.46 0.40
N PHE A 2 -17.19 5.65 -0.63
CA PHE A 2 -16.07 5.89 -1.56
C PHE A 2 -16.54 6.87 -2.62
N GLN A 3 -15.79 7.95 -2.79
CA GLN A 3 -16.02 8.91 -3.86
C GLN A 3 -14.98 8.63 -4.95
N GLU A 4 -15.44 8.21 -6.12
CA GLU A 4 -14.55 7.88 -7.25
C GLU A 4 -13.64 9.06 -7.63
N SER A 5 -14.12 10.29 -7.47
CA SER A 5 -13.34 11.52 -7.67
C SER A 5 -12.09 11.64 -6.80
N GLU A 6 -12.05 10.94 -5.66
CA GLU A 6 -10.92 10.97 -4.71
C GLU A 6 -9.86 9.90 -5.01
N ARG A 7 -10.07 9.04 -6.02
CA ARG A 7 -9.20 7.87 -6.30
C ARG A 7 -7.71 8.21 -6.29
N MET A 8 -7.31 9.25 -7.02
CA MET A 8 -5.90 9.60 -7.14
C MET A 8 -5.30 10.10 -5.83
N ALA A 9 -6.07 10.86 -5.04
CA ALA A 9 -5.66 11.31 -3.72
C ALA A 9 -5.53 10.13 -2.74
N VAL A 10 -6.46 9.17 -2.77
CA VAL A 10 -6.39 7.94 -1.97
C VAL A 10 -5.17 7.10 -2.33
N ILE A 11 -4.86 6.94 -3.62
CA ILE A 11 -3.66 6.21 -4.07
C ILE A 11 -2.38 6.90 -3.58
N ALA A 12 -2.31 8.22 -3.69
CA ALA A 12 -1.16 8.99 -3.22
C ALA A 12 -0.98 8.87 -1.70
N ALA A 13 -2.07 9.06 -0.92
CA ALA A 13 -2.07 8.87 0.52
C ALA A 13 -1.65 7.45 0.92
N PHE A 14 -2.15 6.42 0.22
CA PHE A 14 -1.81 5.04 0.50
C PHE A 14 -0.35 4.70 0.18
N ARG A 15 0.23 5.33 -0.86
CA ARG A 15 1.65 5.22 -1.18
C ARG A 15 2.52 5.80 -0.07
N GLU A 16 2.19 6.99 0.41
CA GLU A 16 2.94 7.60 1.52
C GLU A 16 2.76 6.82 2.82
N TYR A 17 1.54 6.38 3.12
CA TYR A 17 1.26 5.47 4.24
C TYR A 17 2.16 4.22 4.22
N LEU A 18 2.27 3.55 3.07
CA LEU A 18 3.07 2.35 2.96
C LEU A 18 4.56 2.66 3.14
N HIS A 19 5.04 3.81 2.66
CA HIS A 19 6.40 4.26 2.87
C HIS A 19 6.70 4.54 4.36
N GLU A 20 5.89 5.37 5.00
CA GLU A 20 6.02 5.74 6.42
C GLU A 20 6.04 4.50 7.32
N VAL A 21 5.08 3.58 7.12
CA VAL A 21 4.93 2.40 7.97
C VAL A 21 5.97 1.34 7.67
N ALA A 22 6.13 0.96 6.39
CA ALA A 22 6.98 -0.17 6.04
C ALA A 22 8.47 0.20 6.09
N ASN A 23 8.84 1.38 5.57
CA ASN A 23 10.23 1.79 5.41
C ASN A 23 10.74 2.64 6.57
N LEU A 24 9.94 3.61 7.05
CA LEU A 24 10.40 4.56 8.07
C LEU A 24 10.11 4.10 9.51
N GLY A 25 9.33 3.03 9.68
CA GLY A 25 9.09 2.47 11.01
C GLY A 25 7.91 3.11 11.73
N ALA A 26 7.14 3.97 11.07
CA ALA A 26 6.05 4.69 11.69
C ALA A 26 4.90 3.77 12.13
N ASN A 27 4.21 4.17 13.18
CA ASN A 27 3.03 3.49 13.66
C ASN A 27 1.80 3.96 12.84
N PRO A 28 1.02 3.04 12.22
CA PRO A 28 -0.14 3.39 11.40
C PRO A 28 -1.14 4.33 12.06
N ILE A 29 -1.34 4.19 13.38
CA ILE A 29 -2.31 4.99 14.14
C ILE A 29 -1.91 6.47 14.16
N ASP A 30 -0.61 6.75 14.17
CA ASP A 30 -0.07 8.09 14.34
C ASP A 30 -0.02 8.83 12.99
N VAL A 31 0.26 8.14 11.88
CA VAL A 31 0.43 8.76 10.57
C VAL A 31 -0.86 8.93 9.76
N VAL A 32 -1.86 8.08 9.98
CA VAL A 32 -3.07 8.08 9.14
C VAL A 32 -3.90 9.37 9.25
N PRO A 33 -4.10 10.00 10.43
CA PRO A 33 -4.77 11.28 10.52
C PRO A 33 -4.08 12.37 9.70
N ASP A 34 -2.76 12.50 9.85
CA ASP A 34 -1.96 13.51 9.15
C ASP A 34 -2.01 13.33 7.63
N LEU A 35 -1.97 12.08 7.15
CA LEU A 35 -2.10 11.76 5.73
C LEU A 35 -3.51 12.03 5.21
N ALA A 36 -4.54 11.72 6.00
CA ALA A 36 -5.92 12.01 5.62
C ALA A 36 -6.14 13.51 5.41
N ASP A 37 -5.63 14.33 6.33
CA ASP A 37 -5.70 15.78 6.24
C ASP A 37 -4.85 16.31 5.07
N LYS A 38 -3.60 15.85 4.94
CA LYS A 38 -2.67 16.25 3.87
C LYS A 38 -3.24 16.03 2.47
N TYR A 39 -3.89 14.88 2.26
CA TYR A 39 -4.44 14.49 0.95
C TYR A 39 -5.92 14.84 0.79
N ASN A 40 -6.55 15.44 1.80
CA ASN A 40 -7.97 15.75 1.84
C ASN A 40 -8.84 14.51 1.49
N VAL A 41 -8.57 13.40 2.17
CA VAL A 41 -9.30 12.13 2.01
C VAL A 41 -9.92 11.68 3.32
N GLN A 42 -11.02 10.94 3.25
CA GLN A 42 -11.70 10.43 4.43
C GLN A 42 -11.22 9.02 4.78
N VAL A 43 -10.86 8.81 6.05
CA VAL A 43 -10.54 7.48 6.57
C VAL A 43 -11.83 6.69 6.76
N SER A 44 -11.88 5.47 6.23
CA SER A 44 -13.05 4.59 6.40
C SER A 44 -13.29 4.29 7.88
N GLY A 45 -14.54 4.43 8.35
CA GLY A 45 -14.94 4.01 9.70
C GLY A 45 -14.78 2.50 9.96
N MET A 46 -14.56 1.69 8.92
CA MET A 46 -14.23 0.26 9.04
C MET A 46 -12.73 -0.01 9.19
N TRP A 47 -11.88 1.01 9.14
CA TRP A 47 -10.45 0.86 9.27
C TRP A 47 -10.09 0.25 10.64
N LYS A 48 -9.38 -0.88 10.61
CA LYS A 48 -9.13 -1.71 11.79
C LYS A 48 -7.97 -1.24 12.67
N ARG A 49 -7.29 -0.14 12.29
CA ARG A 49 -6.15 0.43 13.02
C ARG A 49 -5.08 -0.62 13.34
N PRO A 50 -4.50 -1.29 12.31
CA PRO A 50 -3.50 -2.31 12.54
C PRO A 50 -2.26 -1.71 13.21
N SER A 51 -1.58 -2.50 14.04
CA SER A 51 -0.24 -2.15 14.50
C SER A 51 0.76 -2.32 13.37
N ARG A 52 1.92 -1.65 13.46
CA ARG A 52 3.00 -1.84 12.49
C ARG A 52 3.40 -3.32 12.34
N PRO A 53 3.62 -4.11 13.42
CA PRO A 53 3.92 -5.53 13.28
C PRO A 53 2.88 -6.31 12.48
N GLN A 54 1.58 -6.01 12.63
CA GLN A 54 0.53 -6.66 11.83
C GLN A 54 0.69 -6.33 10.34
N VAL A 55 0.95 -5.06 10.00
CA VAL A 55 1.20 -4.65 8.60
C VAL A 55 2.40 -5.40 8.03
N MET A 56 3.51 -5.47 8.78
CA MET A 56 4.72 -6.15 8.31
C MET A 56 4.53 -7.67 8.14
N VAL A 57 3.74 -8.30 9.01
CA VAL A 57 3.40 -9.74 8.88
C VAL A 57 2.59 -9.99 7.61
N GLU A 58 1.60 -9.15 7.30
CA GLU A 58 0.82 -9.32 6.07
C GLU A 58 1.66 -9.03 4.81
N LEU A 59 2.56 -8.04 4.84
CA LEU A 59 3.51 -7.81 3.75
C LEU A 59 4.44 -9.01 3.54
N ALA A 60 4.99 -9.59 4.61
CA ALA A 60 5.85 -10.77 4.50
C ALA A 60 5.11 -11.99 3.93
N LYS A 61 3.82 -12.17 4.24
CA LYS A 61 3.00 -13.22 3.61
C LYS A 61 2.86 -13.01 2.11
N LEU A 62 2.65 -11.77 1.67
CA LEU A 62 2.56 -11.45 0.24
C LEU A 62 3.92 -11.64 -0.46
N GLU A 63 5.02 -11.27 0.18
CA GLU A 63 6.39 -11.47 -0.34
C GLU A 63 6.72 -12.95 -0.54
N ALA A 64 6.17 -13.85 0.28
CA ALA A 64 6.39 -15.29 0.18
C ALA A 64 5.56 -15.98 -0.92
N MET A 65 4.62 -15.28 -1.59
CA MET A 65 3.80 -15.86 -2.64
C MET A 65 4.52 -15.80 -3.99
N LEU A 66 4.51 -16.92 -4.73
CA LEU A 66 5.06 -16.99 -6.10
C LEU A 66 4.31 -16.08 -7.09
N GLU A 67 3.01 -15.92 -6.88
CA GLU A 67 2.17 -15.02 -7.66
C GLU A 67 1.21 -14.28 -6.71
N VAL A 68 1.25 -12.94 -6.76
CA VAL A 68 0.38 -12.09 -5.94
C VAL A 68 -0.73 -11.52 -6.81
N LYS A 69 -1.95 -12.03 -6.62
CA LYS A 69 -3.17 -11.46 -7.20
C LYS A 69 -3.97 -10.73 -6.11
N LEU A 70 -3.87 -9.40 -6.11
CA LEU A 70 -4.64 -8.56 -5.19
C LEU A 70 -6.03 -8.33 -5.76
N LEU A 71 -7.03 -8.85 -5.06
CA LEU A 71 -8.44 -8.61 -5.40
C LEU A 71 -8.88 -7.31 -4.75
N CYS A 72 -9.18 -6.30 -5.57
CA CYS A 72 -9.78 -5.07 -5.12
C CYS A 72 -11.00 -4.76 -6.00
N TRP A 73 -12.09 -4.32 -5.37
CA TRP A 73 -13.30 -3.89 -6.06
C TRP A 73 -13.08 -2.60 -6.88
N CYS A 74 -11.95 -1.90 -6.68
CA CYS A 74 -11.54 -0.73 -7.46
C CYS A 74 -10.99 -1.06 -8.86
N ALA A 75 -10.67 -2.33 -9.14
CA ALA A 75 -10.18 -2.78 -10.44
C ALA A 75 -11.25 -2.59 -11.54
N PRO A 76 -10.88 -2.34 -12.81
CA PRO A 76 -9.54 -2.42 -13.39
C PRO A 76 -8.72 -1.12 -13.29
N LEU A 77 -9.28 -0.05 -12.74
CA LEU A 77 -8.56 1.22 -12.57
C LEU A 77 -7.53 1.13 -11.44
N ALA A 78 -6.49 1.95 -11.53
CA ALA A 78 -5.45 2.03 -10.49
C ALA A 78 -6.07 2.21 -9.10
N CYS A 79 -5.50 1.54 -8.10
CA CYS A 79 -6.00 1.50 -6.73
C CYS A 79 -4.88 1.25 -5.70
N HIS A 80 -5.26 1.15 -4.42
CA HIS A 80 -4.32 0.83 -3.34
C HIS A 80 -3.65 -0.55 -3.51
N GLY A 81 -4.31 -1.50 -4.18
CA GLY A 81 -3.69 -2.79 -4.54
C GLY A 81 -2.49 -2.62 -5.47
N ASP A 82 -2.56 -1.73 -6.45
CA ASP A 82 -1.44 -1.46 -7.37
C ASP A 82 -0.25 -0.85 -6.64
N VAL A 83 -0.49 -0.08 -5.57
CA VAL A 83 0.57 0.45 -4.71
C VAL A 83 1.29 -0.68 -3.98
N ILE A 84 0.56 -1.63 -3.38
CA ILE A 84 1.16 -2.80 -2.71
C ILE A 84 1.97 -3.62 -3.71
N LYS A 85 1.39 -3.92 -4.89
CA LYS A 85 2.08 -4.67 -5.94
C LYS A 85 3.37 -3.97 -6.38
N SER A 86 3.30 -2.66 -6.63
CA SER A 86 4.47 -1.85 -7.02
C SER A 86 5.55 -1.86 -5.93
N TYR A 87 5.14 -1.79 -4.66
CA TYR A 87 6.05 -1.87 -3.52
C TYR A 87 6.76 -3.23 -3.43
N LEU A 88 6.03 -4.33 -3.59
CA LEU A 88 6.61 -5.68 -3.56
C LEU A 88 7.62 -5.89 -4.70
N VAL A 89 7.28 -5.44 -5.92
CA VAL A 89 8.17 -5.47 -7.09
C VAL A 89 9.42 -4.62 -6.88
N TRP A 90 9.28 -3.43 -6.28
CA TRP A 90 10.42 -2.57 -5.98
C TRP A 90 11.36 -3.18 -4.91
N LYS A 91 10.79 -3.81 -3.86
CA LYS A 91 11.56 -4.41 -2.77
C LYS A 91 12.30 -5.68 -3.20
N HIS A 92 11.68 -6.45 -4.10
CA HIS A 92 12.25 -7.65 -4.70
C HIS A 92 12.29 -7.43 -6.22
N PRO A 93 13.23 -6.62 -6.73
CA PRO A 93 13.42 -6.55 -8.16
C PRO A 93 13.68 -7.99 -8.62
N GLU A 94 13.01 -8.43 -9.68
CA GLU A 94 13.36 -9.70 -10.32
C GLU A 94 14.89 -9.73 -10.48
N PRO A 95 15.54 -10.88 -10.30
CA PRO A 95 16.91 -11.01 -10.73
C PRO A 95 16.93 -10.54 -12.18
N GLN A 96 17.54 -9.38 -12.43
CA GLN A 96 17.85 -8.96 -13.79
C GLN A 96 18.51 -10.19 -14.39
N GLN A 97 17.89 -10.78 -15.41
CA GLN A 97 18.58 -11.78 -16.21
C GLN A 97 19.86 -11.07 -16.64
N LEU A 98 20.97 -11.45 -16.02
CA LEU A 98 22.32 -11.15 -16.48
C LEU A 98 22.39 -11.84 -17.84
N GLU A 99 21.87 -11.16 -18.86
CA GLU A 99 22.24 -11.43 -20.23
C GLU A 99 23.73 -11.10 -20.30
N LEU A 100 24.51 -12.17 -20.19
CA LEU A 100 25.91 -12.20 -20.58
C LEU A 100 25.96 -11.78 -22.06
N SER A 101 26.20 -10.49 -22.29
CA SER A 101 26.70 -9.96 -23.56
C SER A 101 28.22 -9.83 -23.49
#